data_AF-A0A940W9C0-F1
#
_entry.id   AF-A0A940W9C0-F1
#
_cell.length_a   1.000
_cell.length_b   1.000
_cell.length_c   1.000
_cell.angle_alpha   90.00
_cell.angle_beta   90.00
_cell.angle_gamma   90.00
#
_symmetry.space_group_name_H-M   'P 1'
#
loop_
_entity.id
_entity.type
_entity.pdbx_description
1 polymer ?
#
loop_
_entity_poly.entity_id
_entity_poly.type
_entity_poly.pdbx_seq_one_letter_code
_entity_poly.pdbx_strand_id
1 'polypeptide(L)' 'MRKITVINQKGGTGKTTTAVNLGAALAELGREVLLVDLDPQAGLTESLGVDTA' A
#
# COMPACT_ATOMS: atom_id res chain seq x y z
N MET A 1 3.34 5.03 -17.11
CA MET A 1 3.09 4.65 -15.69
C MET A 1 1.74 3.94 -15.57
N ARG A 2 1.68 2.82 -14.84
CA ARG A 2 0.43 2.14 -14.48
C ARG A 2 0.02 2.62 -13.08
N LYS A 3 -1.26 2.97 -12.89
CA LYS A 3 -1.84 3.35 -11.59
C LYS A 3 -2.84 2.28 -11.16
N ILE A 4 -2.75 1.82 -9.92
CA ILE A 4 -3.63 0.81 -9.33
C ILE A 4 -4.13 1.37 -8.01
N THR A 5 -5.46 1.42 -7.82
CA THR A 5 -6.08 1.91 -6.59
C THR A 5 -6.81 0.76 -5.90
N VAL A 6 -6.52 0.56 -4.61
CA VAL A 6 -7.20 -0.44 -3.78
C VAL A 6 -8.11 0.30 -2.81
N ILE A 7 -9.42 0.32 -3.07
CA ILE A 7 -10.40 1.08 -2.29
C ILE A 7 -11.63 0.24 -1.91
N ASN A 8 -12.10 0.44 -0.68
CA ASN A 8 -13.33 -0.13 -0.14
C ASN A 8 -13.75 0.70 1.08
N GLN A 9 -15.04 1.06 1.15
CA GLN A 9 -15.61 1.89 2.20
C GLN A 9 -15.62 1.18 3.57
N LYS A 10 -15.66 -0.15 3.59
CA LYS A 10 -15.64 -0.93 4.82
C LYS A 10 -14.21 -1.11 5.34
N GLY A 11 -14.02 -0.96 6.65
CA GLY A 11 -12.76 -1.30 7.35
C GLY A 11 -12.50 -2.81 7.40
N GLY A 12 -11.23 -3.21 7.54
CA GLY A 12 -10.87 -4.63 7.71
C GLY A 12 -11.06 -5.51 6.45
N THR A 13 -11.20 -4.93 5.27
CA THR A 13 -11.36 -5.67 4.00
C THR A 13 -10.05 -6.00 3.28
N GLY A 14 -8.90 -5.82 3.96
CA GLY A 14 -7.58 -6.15 3.40
C GLY A 14 -6.96 -5.12 2.45
N LYS A 15 -7.45 -3.88 2.36
CA LYS A 15 -6.94 -2.86 1.43
C LYS A 15 -5.43 -2.63 1.53
N THR A 16 -4.96 -2.32 2.74
CA THR A 16 -3.55 -2.08 3.06
C THR A 16 -2.71 -3.33 2.79
N THR A 17 -3.18 -4.49 3.26
CA THR A 17 -2.52 -5.78 3.03
C THR A 17 -2.34 -6.08 1.54
N THR A 18 -3.38 -5.85 0.73
CA THR A 18 -3.29 -6.01 -0.72
C THR A 18 -2.33 -5.00 -1.35
N ALA A 19 -2.37 -3.72 -0.95
CA ALA A 19 -1.47 -2.71 -1.47
C ALA A 19 0.01 -3.01 -1.20
N VAL A 20 0.36 -3.40 0.04
CA VAL A 20 1.72 -3.79 0.44
C VAL A 20 2.20 -4.98 -0.38
N ASN A 21 1.44 -6.08 -0.39
CA ASN A 21 1.88 -7.32 -1.03
C ASN A 21 1.94 -7.20 -2.56
N LEU A 22 1.01 -6.45 -3.17
CA LEU A 22 1.07 -6.15 -4.60
C LEU A 22 2.30 -5.32 -4.93
N GLY A 23 2.60 -4.31 -4.11
CA GLY A 23 3.80 -3.48 -4.27
C GLY A 23 5.09 -4.30 -4.15
N ALA A 24 5.18 -5.15 -3.12
CA ALA A 24 6.32 -6.04 -2.91
C ALA A 24 6.52 -7.00 -4.08
N ALA A 25 5.47 -7.70 -4.52
CA ALA A 25 5.55 -8.62 -5.66
C ALA A 25 5.95 -7.91 -6.96
N LEU A 26 5.47 -6.69 -7.21
CA LEU A 26 5.89 -5.90 -8.36
C LEU A 26 7.36 -5.47 -8.28
N ALA A 27 7.84 -5.09 -7.08
CA ALA A 27 9.23 -4.76 -6.86
C ALA A 27 10.16 -5.99 -7.07
N GLU A 28 9.76 -7.16 -6.59
CA GLU A 28 10.47 -8.44 -6.82
C GLU A 28 10.57 -8.79 -8.32
N LEU A 29 9.59 -8.37 -9.12
CA LEU A 29 9.61 -8.48 -10.59
C LEU A 29 10.43 -7.37 -11.28
N GLY A 30 11.23 -6.60 -10.54
CA GLY A 30 12.11 -5.56 -11.06
C GLY A 30 11.38 -4.28 -11.50
N ARG A 31 10.18 -4.03 -10.96
CA ARG A 31 9.42 -2.80 -11.28
C ARG A 31 9.72 -1.72 -10.26
N GLU A 32 9.85 -0.49 -10.73
CA GLU A 32 9.80 0.68 -9.85
C GLU A 32 8.36 0.88 -9.35
N VAL A 33 8.20 0.88 -8.03
CA VAL A 33 6.90 0.93 -7.35
C VAL A 33 6.87 2.11 -6.40
N LEU A 34 5.82 2.90 -6.48
CA LEU A 34 5.45 3.91 -5.50
C LEU A 34 4.15 3.46 -4.82
N LEU A 35 4.20 3.33 -3.50
CA LEU A 35 3.03 3.11 -2.66
C LEU A 35 2.56 4.46 -2.12
N VAL A 36 1.25 4.72 -2.17
CA VAL A 36 0.63 5.97 -1.71
C VAL A 36 -0.39 5.63 -0.63
N ASP A 37 -0.18 6.16 0.57
CA ASP A 37 -1.11 6.05 1.68
C ASP A 37 -2.12 7.20 1.62
N LEU A 38 -3.41 6.85 1.68
CA LEU A 38 -4.52 7.81 1.67
C LEU A 38 -5.39 7.67 2.93
N ASP A 39 -5.02 6.77 3.85
CA ASP A 39 -5.73 6.57 5.10
C ASP A 39 -5.12 7.48 6.18
N PRO A 40 -5.92 8.34 6.84
CA PRO A 40 -5.43 9.16 7.95
C PRO A 40 -4.81 8.36 9.11
N GLN A 41 -5.11 7.06 9.22
CA GLN A 41 -4.48 6.17 10.20
C GLN A 41 -3.12 5.63 9.75
N ALA A 42 -2.63 6.03 8.57
CA ALA A 42 -1.30 5.71 8.07
C ALA A 42 -0.94 4.21 8.04
N GLY A 43 -1.93 3.32 7.95
CA GLY A 43 -1.71 1.88 8.11
C GLY A 43 -0.77 1.28 7.05
N LEU A 44 -0.69 1.87 5.84
CA LEU A 44 0.28 1.44 4.83
C LEU A 44 1.69 1.84 5.22
N THR A 45 1.84 3.06 5.72
CA THR A 45 3.11 3.63 6.18
C THR A 45 3.67 2.85 7.35
N GLU A 46 2.84 2.56 8.37
CA GLU A 46 3.18 1.72 9.52
C GLU A 46 3.58 0.30 9.10
N SER A 47 2.84 -0.32 8.17
CA SER A 47 3.13 -1.67 7.67
C SER A 47 4.52 -1.80 7.01
N LEU A 48 5.07 -0.68 6.53
CA LEU A 48 6.40 -0.60 5.92
C LEU A 48 7.49 -0.18 6.92
N GLY A 49 7.14 0.04 8.19
CA GLY A 49 8.08 0.50 9.22
C GLY A 49 8.60 1.92 8.98
N VAL A 50 7.86 2.73 8.21
CA VAL A 50 8.20 4.14 7.96
C VAL A 50 7.64 4.97 9.12
N ASP A 51 8.51 5.80 9.72
CA ASP A 51 8.12 6.70 10.80
C ASP A 51 7.13 7.76 10.28
N THR A 52 6.08 8.00 11.07
CA THR A 52 5.02 8.98 10.79
C THR A 52 5.12 10.22 11.68
N ALA A 53 6.12 10.29 12.57
CA ALA A 53 6.40 11.41 13.47
C ALA A 53 7.15 12.58 12.83
#